data_AF-A0A7V9UML1-F1
#
_entry.id   AF-A0A7V9UML1-F1
#
_cell.length_a   1.000
_cell.length_b   1.000
_cell.length_c   1.000
_cell.angle_alpha   90.00
_cell.angle_beta   90.00
_cell.angle_gamma   90.00
#
_symmetry.space_group_name_H-M   'P 1'
#
loop_
_entity.id
_entity.type
_entity.pdbx_description
1 polymer ?
#
loop_
_entity_poly.entity_id
_entity_poly.type
_entity_poly.pdbx_seq_one_letter_code
_entity_poly.pdbx_strand_id
1 'polypeptide(L)'
;MRSKAEGRKQKAEGGKGRRDVSVARRAAFQILRRVEEDGAYAAVLLAASDDEMRADDRALCYELVLGTLRWQLWLDALIEHYAKRRAESLDAPVRRALRLGLYQLRFLSRIPASAIVNESVNLAYLSRLRSAASFINAVLRRATREPEYDPAKSVFEPVERLAIETSHPVWLLERWIDAFGIEEASALARANNAAPPIAFRVITNRVSKKEILEELRAAGGVLVSSEVAPNAWRIEGAGALQRQLVREGKIYLQDEASQLVAHVLDAQAGERVLDVCAAPGSKTTHVASRTPDLSLIVAGDLHEHRLRTVMEAGERQAIKTLQAMVHNAENALPFTENSFDRVLVDAPCTGTGTLRRNPEIRWRISN
;
A
#
# COMPACT_ATOMS: atom_id res chain seq x y z
N MET A 1 -9.61 -66.54 21.55
CA MET A 1 -8.19 -66.10 21.46
C MET A 1 -7.98 -65.45 20.11
N ARG A 2 -8.08 -64.11 20.05
CA ARG A 2 -8.02 -63.30 18.83
C ARG A 2 -6.78 -62.41 18.88
N SER A 3 -6.03 -62.41 17.76
CA SER A 3 -5.31 -61.28 17.14
C SER A 3 -4.75 -60.18 18.05
N LYS A 4 -3.42 -60.04 18.08
CA LYS A 4 -2.75 -58.72 18.15
C LYS A 4 -1.50 -58.72 17.26
N ALA A 5 -1.65 -58.00 16.17
CA ALA A 5 -0.66 -57.60 15.21
C ALA A 5 0.30 -56.54 15.80
N GLU A 6 1.50 -56.53 15.23
CA GLU A 6 2.28 -55.33 14.87
C GLU A 6 2.63 -54.34 15.98
N GLY A 7 3.77 -54.59 16.61
CA GLY A 7 4.52 -53.60 17.36
C GLY A 7 5.99 -53.61 16.97
N ARG A 8 6.49 -52.44 16.54
CA ARG A 8 7.91 -52.05 16.40
C ARG A 8 8.69 -52.62 15.21
N LYS A 9 8.79 -51.78 14.17
CA LYS A 9 10.08 -51.30 13.60
C LYS A 9 9.84 -50.12 12.65
N GLN A 10 9.43 -48.97 13.17
CA GLN A 10 9.72 -47.69 12.52
C GLN A 10 11.17 -47.34 12.83
N LYS A 11 12.06 -47.70 11.90
CA LYS A 11 13.40 -47.11 11.83
C LYS A 11 13.24 -45.65 11.44
N ALA A 12 13.87 -44.79 12.23
CA ALA A 12 14.01 -43.37 11.98
C ALA A 12 14.67 -43.13 10.60
N GLU A 13 13.94 -42.52 9.68
CA GLU A 13 14.51 -41.84 8.52
C GLU A 13 14.58 -40.34 8.84
N GLY A 14 15.73 -39.93 9.36
CA GLY A 14 16.15 -38.53 9.37
C GLY A 14 16.44 -38.07 7.94
N GLY A 15 15.49 -37.40 7.31
CA GLY A 15 15.61 -36.80 5.98
C GLY A 15 15.91 -35.30 6.04
N LYS A 16 17.06 -34.89 5.48
CA LYS A 16 17.54 -33.53 5.14
C LYS A 16 16.51 -32.39 5.19
N GLY A 17 16.82 -31.38 6.00
CA GLY A 17 16.02 -30.16 6.23
C GLY A 17 15.53 -29.47 4.95
N ARG A 18 14.22 -29.26 4.89
CA ARG A 18 13.50 -28.63 3.78
C ARG A 18 13.89 -27.15 3.70
N ARG A 19 14.33 -26.71 2.52
CA ARG A 19 14.66 -25.33 2.14
C ARG A 19 13.39 -24.49 2.00
N ASP A 20 12.61 -24.36 3.06
CA ASP A 20 11.36 -23.62 2.99
C ASP A 20 11.56 -22.17 3.41
N VAL A 21 11.15 -21.26 2.53
CA VAL A 21 11.08 -19.82 2.82
C VAL A 21 9.75 -19.56 3.51
N SER A 22 9.73 -18.71 4.54
CA SER A 22 8.47 -18.35 5.20
C SER A 22 7.43 -17.83 4.20
N VAL A 23 6.14 -18.10 4.48
CA VAL A 23 5.02 -17.70 3.62
C VAL A 23 5.06 -16.19 3.35
N ALA A 24 5.27 -15.38 4.40
CA ALA A 24 5.37 -13.93 4.31
C ALA A 24 6.50 -13.47 3.36
N ARG A 25 7.72 -14.01 3.50
CA ARG A 25 8.87 -13.60 2.68
C ARG A 25 8.75 -14.06 1.23
N ARG A 26 8.21 -15.27 1.03
CA ARG A 26 7.90 -15.80 -0.30
C ARG A 26 6.86 -14.93 -1.01
N ALA A 27 5.77 -14.59 -0.32
CA ALA A 27 4.73 -13.71 -0.85
C ALA A 27 5.30 -12.33 -1.17
N ALA A 28 6.04 -11.70 -0.24
CA ALA A 28 6.66 -10.41 -0.47
C ALA A 28 7.60 -10.41 -1.69
N PHE A 29 8.43 -11.45 -1.83
CA PHE A 29 9.32 -11.62 -2.98
C PHE A 29 8.57 -11.74 -4.31
N GLN A 30 7.42 -12.42 -4.33
CA GLN A 30 6.59 -12.53 -5.53
C GLN A 30 5.80 -11.26 -5.82
N ILE A 31 5.31 -10.55 -4.80
CA ILE A 31 4.62 -9.26 -4.98
C ILE A 31 5.60 -8.24 -5.56
N LEU A 32 6.80 -8.11 -4.97
CA LEU A 32 7.86 -7.23 -5.48
C LEU A 32 8.25 -7.60 -6.92
N ARG A 33 8.20 -8.89 -7.28
CA ARG A 33 8.37 -9.34 -8.67
C ARG A 33 7.37 -8.71 -9.61
N ARG A 34 6.08 -8.84 -9.28
CA ARG A 34 5.00 -8.34 -10.12
C ARG A 34 4.97 -6.81 -10.18
N VAL A 35 5.39 -6.14 -9.10
CA VAL A 35 5.55 -4.67 -9.09
C VAL A 35 6.65 -4.23 -10.06
N GLU A 36 7.78 -4.94 -10.09
CA GLU A 36 8.93 -4.63 -10.95
C GLU A 36 8.73 -5.05 -12.41
N GLU A 37 8.19 -6.24 -12.64
CA GLU A 37 8.10 -6.87 -13.98
C GLU A 37 6.77 -6.57 -14.68
N ASP A 38 5.64 -6.57 -13.96
CA ASP A 38 4.30 -6.43 -14.55
C ASP A 38 3.75 -5.00 -14.44
N GLY A 39 4.46 -4.09 -13.75
CA GLY A 39 3.95 -2.73 -13.47
C GLY A 39 2.73 -2.70 -12.54
N ALA A 40 2.42 -3.79 -11.84
CA ALA A 40 1.25 -3.88 -10.95
C ALA A 40 1.42 -3.02 -9.68
N TYR A 41 0.32 -2.49 -9.14
CA TYR A 41 0.36 -1.71 -7.89
C TYR A 41 0.44 -2.62 -6.67
N ALA A 42 1.33 -2.29 -5.73
CA ALA A 42 1.58 -3.10 -4.54
C ALA A 42 0.32 -3.25 -3.68
N ALA A 43 -0.46 -2.17 -3.52
CA ALA A 43 -1.70 -2.19 -2.75
C ALA A 43 -2.72 -3.21 -3.27
N VAL A 44 -2.86 -3.32 -4.60
CA VAL A 44 -3.78 -4.28 -5.25
C VAL A 44 -3.31 -5.72 -5.02
N LEU A 45 -2.02 -5.98 -5.20
CA LEU A 45 -1.43 -7.31 -5.02
C LEU A 45 -1.49 -7.79 -3.56
N LEU A 46 -1.25 -6.87 -2.62
CA LEU A 46 -1.33 -7.13 -1.19
C LEU A 46 -2.77 -7.46 -0.76
N ALA A 47 -3.75 -6.68 -1.22
CA ALA A 47 -5.16 -6.94 -0.95
C ALA A 47 -5.63 -8.28 -1.53
N ALA A 48 -5.18 -8.65 -2.75
CA ALA A 48 -5.53 -9.93 -3.36
C ALA A 48 -4.90 -11.13 -2.63
N SER A 49 -3.80 -10.93 -1.91
CA SER A 49 -3.11 -11.97 -1.16
C SER A 49 -3.64 -12.09 0.28
N ASP A 50 -4.63 -11.28 0.66
CA ASP A 50 -5.08 -11.14 2.04
C ASP A 50 -5.89 -12.35 2.52
N ASP A 51 -6.66 -13.01 1.65
CA ASP A 51 -7.50 -14.12 2.10
C ASP A 51 -6.72 -15.44 2.34
N GLU A 52 -5.48 -15.54 1.85
CA GLU A 52 -4.71 -16.79 1.85
C GLU A 52 -3.71 -16.92 3.02
N MET A 53 -3.48 -15.85 3.79
CA MET A 53 -2.43 -15.79 4.81
C MET A 53 -2.97 -15.67 6.24
N ARG A 54 -2.21 -16.21 7.21
CA ARG A 54 -2.44 -15.93 8.63
C ARG A 54 -2.11 -14.46 8.93
N ALA A 55 -2.74 -13.91 9.98
CA ALA A 55 -2.61 -12.49 10.33
C ALA A 55 -1.16 -12.02 10.52
N ASP A 56 -0.30 -12.81 11.19
CA ASP A 56 1.09 -12.44 11.42
C ASP A 56 1.93 -12.49 10.14
N ASP A 57 1.72 -13.51 9.30
CA ASP A 57 2.40 -13.66 8.01
C ASP A 57 2.01 -12.53 7.06
N ARG A 58 0.73 -12.13 7.09
CA ARG A 58 0.20 -10.97 6.36
C ARG A 58 0.85 -9.67 6.81
N ALA A 59 0.86 -9.40 8.11
CA ALA A 59 1.45 -8.18 8.65
C ALA A 59 2.93 -8.06 8.24
N LEU A 60 3.68 -9.17 8.35
CA LEU A 60 5.07 -9.20 7.90
C LEU A 60 5.20 -9.04 6.38
N CYS A 61 4.34 -9.65 5.57
CA CYS A 61 4.35 -9.49 4.12
C CYS A 61 4.14 -8.02 3.70
N TYR A 62 3.12 -7.36 4.27
CA TYR A 62 2.84 -5.94 4.05
C TYR A 62 4.05 -5.07 4.42
N GLU A 63 4.63 -5.31 5.60
CA GLU A 63 5.80 -4.60 6.09
C GLU A 63 6.99 -4.75 5.14
N LEU A 64 7.28 -5.97 4.70
CA LEU A 64 8.39 -6.25 3.79
C LEU A 64 8.19 -5.61 2.40
N VAL A 65 7.00 -5.73 1.81
CA VAL A 65 6.71 -5.17 0.48
C VAL A 65 6.78 -3.65 0.51
N LEU A 66 6.00 -3.02 1.38
CA LEU A 66 5.91 -1.55 1.42
C LEU A 66 7.23 -0.93 1.90
N GLY A 67 7.88 -1.55 2.89
CA GLY A 67 9.17 -1.12 3.38
C GLY A 67 10.27 -1.17 2.31
N THR A 68 10.35 -2.27 1.57
CA THR A 68 11.35 -2.44 0.50
C THR A 68 11.15 -1.44 -0.63
N LEU A 69 9.90 -1.20 -1.06
CA LEU A 69 9.60 -0.22 -2.12
C LEU A 69 9.87 1.21 -1.67
N ARG A 70 9.51 1.53 -0.42
CA ARG A 70 9.69 2.87 0.17
C ARG A 70 11.16 3.27 0.30
N TRP A 71 12.00 2.31 0.65
CA TRP A 71 13.44 2.53 0.87
C TRP A 71 14.31 2.02 -0.29
N GLN A 72 13.75 1.85 -1.49
CA GLN A 72 14.42 1.20 -2.61
C GLN A 72 15.81 1.80 -2.93
N LEU A 73 15.92 3.12 -3.10
CA LEU A 73 17.20 3.76 -3.46
C LEU A 73 18.21 3.66 -2.32
N TRP A 74 17.76 3.83 -1.08
CA TRP A 74 18.62 3.68 0.08
C TRP A 74 19.14 2.23 0.23
N LEU A 75 18.28 1.24 0.00
CA LEU A 75 18.65 -0.18 -0.02
C LEU A 75 19.59 -0.50 -1.18
N ASP A 76 19.41 0.11 -2.35
CA ASP A 76 20.32 -0.05 -3.48
C ASP A 76 21.71 0.52 -3.15
N ALA A 77 21.79 1.70 -2.55
CA ALA A 77 23.07 2.27 -2.12
C ALA A 77 23.79 1.39 -1.07
N LEU A 78 23.03 0.72 -0.18
CA LEU A 78 23.60 -0.31 0.69
C LEU A 78 24.11 -1.53 -0.08
N ILE A 79 23.35 -2.01 -1.07
CA ILE A 79 23.78 -3.10 -1.94
C ILE A 79 25.11 -2.74 -2.59
N GLU A 80 25.24 -1.53 -3.14
CA GLU A 80 26.44 -1.10 -3.84
C GLU A 80 27.69 -1.11 -2.94
N HIS A 81 27.55 -0.62 -1.71
CA HIS A 81 28.63 -0.66 -0.72
C HIS A 81 29.02 -2.09 -0.33
N TYR A 82 28.04 -2.94 0.01
CA TYR A 82 28.34 -4.28 0.52
C TYR A 82 28.75 -5.27 -0.57
N ALA A 83 28.11 -5.19 -1.73
CA ALA A 83 28.37 -6.04 -2.89
C ALA A 83 29.56 -5.58 -3.74
N LYS A 84 29.98 -4.31 -3.60
CA LYS A 84 30.99 -3.68 -4.47
C LYS A 84 30.62 -3.76 -5.96
N ARG A 85 29.33 -3.68 -6.26
CA ARG A 85 28.74 -3.76 -7.60
C ARG A 85 27.51 -2.87 -7.66
N ARG A 86 27.30 -2.20 -8.79
CA ARG A 86 26.07 -1.43 -9.04
C ARG A 86 24.84 -2.32 -8.84
N ALA A 87 23.83 -1.84 -8.11
CA ALA A 87 22.64 -2.64 -7.80
C ALA A 87 21.92 -3.09 -9.09
N GLU A 88 21.85 -2.21 -10.08
CA GLU A 88 21.26 -2.45 -11.39
C GLU A 88 21.96 -3.57 -12.19
N SER A 89 23.26 -3.80 -11.93
CA SER A 89 24.06 -4.84 -12.61
C SER A 89 23.82 -6.26 -12.07
N LEU A 90 23.04 -6.40 -11.00
CA LEU A 90 22.69 -7.69 -10.42
C LEU A 90 21.42 -8.24 -11.09
N ASP A 91 21.33 -9.56 -11.20
CA ASP A 91 20.11 -10.22 -11.62
C ASP A 91 18.93 -9.77 -10.73
N ALA A 92 17.79 -9.44 -11.34
CA ALA A 92 16.64 -8.89 -10.61
C ALA A 92 16.22 -9.73 -9.39
N PRO A 93 16.18 -11.09 -9.44
CA PRO A 93 15.88 -11.90 -8.27
C PRO A 93 16.92 -11.77 -7.15
N VAL A 94 18.21 -11.58 -7.50
CA VAL A 94 19.30 -11.38 -6.52
C VAL A 94 19.18 -10.02 -5.87
N ARG A 95 18.98 -8.96 -6.66
CA ARG A 95 18.74 -7.60 -6.17
C ARG A 95 17.54 -7.57 -5.22
N ARG A 96 16.43 -8.21 -5.59
CA ARG A 96 15.21 -8.28 -4.77
C ARG A 96 15.43 -9.03 -3.44
N ALA A 97 16.16 -10.15 -3.46
CA ALA A 97 16.50 -10.88 -2.24
C ALA A 97 17.41 -10.07 -1.31
N LEU A 98 18.38 -9.33 -1.87
CA LEU A 98 19.24 -8.43 -1.11
C LEU A 98 18.47 -7.25 -0.52
N ARG A 99 17.60 -6.59 -1.29
CA ARG A 99 16.74 -5.49 -0.79
C ARG A 99 15.88 -5.96 0.38
N LEU A 100 15.20 -7.09 0.26
CA LEU A 100 14.41 -7.68 1.35
C LEU A 100 15.26 -8.03 2.57
N GLY A 101 16.43 -8.63 2.38
CA GLY A 101 17.34 -9.00 3.46
C GLY A 101 17.87 -7.78 4.20
N LEU A 102 18.34 -6.77 3.47
CA LEU A 102 18.84 -5.52 4.03
C LEU A 102 17.73 -4.72 4.73
N TYR A 103 16.52 -4.67 4.17
CA TYR A 103 15.38 -4.04 4.82
C TYR A 103 15.12 -4.66 6.20
N GLN A 104 15.06 -5.99 6.27
CA GLN A 104 14.86 -6.69 7.55
C GLN A 104 15.99 -6.41 8.54
N LEU A 105 17.25 -6.44 8.10
CA LEU A 105 18.39 -6.16 8.97
C LEU A 105 18.37 -4.74 9.54
N ARG A 106 17.88 -3.77 8.77
CA ARG A 106 17.92 -2.35 9.14
C ARG A 106 16.69 -1.88 9.92
N PHE A 107 15.52 -2.47 9.67
CA PHE A 107 14.26 -1.97 10.21
C PHE A 107 13.56 -2.95 11.17
N LEU A 108 13.84 -4.26 11.10
CA LEU A 108 13.09 -5.28 11.86
C LEU A 108 13.95 -5.93 12.95
N SER A 109 14.21 -5.17 14.02
CA SER A 109 15.07 -5.56 15.16
C SER A 109 14.67 -6.85 15.88
N ARG A 110 13.40 -7.27 15.77
CA ARG A 110 12.87 -8.49 16.40
C ARG A 110 13.22 -9.78 15.65
N ILE A 111 13.70 -9.68 14.40
CA ILE A 111 13.99 -10.85 13.57
C ILE A 111 15.50 -11.14 13.64
N PRO A 112 15.92 -12.35 14.06
CA PRO A 112 17.34 -12.68 14.14
C PRO A 112 18.06 -12.56 12.80
N ALA A 113 19.24 -11.93 12.80
CA ALA A 113 20.06 -11.74 11.59
C ALA A 113 20.37 -13.06 10.85
N SER A 114 20.63 -14.15 11.60
CA SER A 114 20.86 -15.48 11.02
C SER A 114 19.66 -16.01 10.25
N ALA A 115 18.44 -15.76 10.73
CA ALA A 115 17.20 -16.13 10.06
C ALA A 115 17.01 -15.30 8.78
N ILE A 116 17.25 -13.98 8.84
CA ILE A 116 17.16 -13.09 7.67
C ILE A 116 18.12 -13.53 6.55
N VAL A 117 19.38 -13.81 6.90
CA VAL A 117 20.39 -14.29 5.95
C VAL A 117 19.97 -15.61 5.32
N ASN A 118 19.57 -16.60 6.13
CA ASN A 118 19.15 -17.92 5.65
C ASN A 118 17.94 -17.83 4.71
N GLU A 119 16.91 -17.10 5.11
CA GLU A 119 15.70 -16.89 4.30
C GLU A 119 16.02 -16.22 2.96
N SER A 120 16.87 -15.18 2.98
CA SER A 120 17.28 -14.46 1.77
C SER A 120 18.09 -15.34 0.81
N VAL A 121 18.92 -16.23 1.35
CA VAL A 121 19.64 -17.26 0.56
C VAL A 121 18.65 -18.25 -0.07
N ASN A 122 17.63 -18.65 0.68
CA ASN A 122 16.61 -19.58 0.18
C ASN A 122 15.74 -18.96 -0.94
N LEU A 123 15.53 -17.64 -0.95
CA LEU A 123 14.90 -16.93 -2.07
C LEU A 123 15.67 -17.09 -3.39
N ALA A 124 17.01 -17.17 -3.34
CA ALA A 124 17.83 -17.43 -4.53
C ALA A 124 17.55 -18.82 -5.11
N TYR A 125 17.36 -19.83 -4.24
CA TYR A 125 17.02 -21.18 -4.66
C TYR A 125 15.64 -21.27 -5.30
N LEU A 126 14.65 -20.51 -4.79
CA LEU A 126 13.32 -20.42 -5.41
C LEU A 126 13.38 -19.85 -6.82
N SER A 127 14.33 -18.95 -7.07
CA SER A 127 14.55 -18.32 -8.38
C SER A 127 15.46 -19.14 -9.30
N ARG A 128 15.81 -20.38 -8.92
CA ARG A 128 16.73 -21.28 -9.65
C ARG A 128 18.16 -20.72 -9.82
N LEU A 129 18.53 -19.66 -9.09
CA LEU A 129 19.86 -19.03 -9.12
C LEU A 129 20.76 -19.55 -8.00
N ARG A 130 21.06 -20.86 -8.02
CA ARG A 130 21.85 -21.50 -6.96
C ARG A 130 23.25 -20.91 -6.79
N SER A 131 23.88 -20.47 -7.88
CA SER A 131 25.21 -19.83 -7.88
C SER A 131 25.23 -18.51 -7.13
N ALA A 132 24.10 -17.79 -7.04
CA ALA A 132 24.00 -16.50 -6.35
C ALA A 132 23.81 -16.63 -4.83
N ALA A 133 23.51 -17.83 -4.32
CA ALA A 133 23.25 -18.09 -2.89
C ALA A 133 24.45 -17.71 -2.00
N SER A 134 25.67 -18.08 -2.40
CA SER A 134 26.89 -17.75 -1.67
C SER A 134 27.16 -16.24 -1.66
N PHE A 135 26.88 -15.57 -2.77
CA PHE A 135 26.99 -14.12 -2.91
C PHE A 135 26.01 -13.38 -2.00
N ILE A 136 24.72 -13.74 -2.03
CA ILE A 136 23.70 -13.15 -1.14
C ILE A 136 24.09 -13.34 0.33
N ASN A 137 24.51 -14.55 0.71
CA ASN A 137 25.00 -14.82 2.06
C ASN A 137 26.18 -13.93 2.44
N ALA A 138 27.17 -13.78 1.55
CA ALA A 138 28.36 -12.97 1.82
C ALA A 138 28.02 -11.48 2.01
N VAL A 139 27.17 -10.92 1.15
CA VAL A 139 26.71 -9.52 1.22
C VAL A 139 25.95 -9.26 2.51
N LEU A 140 24.94 -10.07 2.83
CA LEU A 140 24.13 -9.87 4.04
C LEU A 140 24.94 -10.12 5.32
N ARG A 141 25.87 -11.08 5.33
CA ARG A 141 26.78 -11.27 6.47
C ARG A 141 27.73 -10.08 6.66
N ARG A 142 28.14 -9.41 5.58
CA ARG A 142 28.90 -8.18 5.70
C ARG A 142 28.05 -7.07 6.32
N ALA A 143 26.81 -6.91 5.86
CA ALA A 143 25.87 -5.95 6.45
C ALA A 143 25.62 -6.20 7.94
N THR A 144 25.60 -7.46 8.40
CA THR A 144 25.49 -7.76 9.85
C THR A 144 26.70 -7.37 10.67
N ARG A 145 27.89 -7.25 10.06
CA ARG A 145 29.13 -6.81 10.74
C ARG A 145 29.31 -5.29 10.71
N GLU A 146 28.68 -4.63 9.75
CA GLU A 146 28.77 -3.18 9.52
C GLU A 146 27.38 -2.51 9.65
N PRO A 147 26.60 -2.74 10.72
CA PRO A 147 25.17 -2.35 10.77
C PRO A 147 24.93 -0.83 10.65
N GLU A 148 25.91 -0.02 11.07
CA GLU A 148 25.82 1.44 11.14
C GLU A 148 26.24 2.16 9.85
N TYR A 149 26.54 1.44 8.77
CA TYR A 149 26.87 2.11 7.51
C TYR A 149 25.67 2.91 7.00
N ASP A 150 25.91 4.19 6.72
CA ASP A 150 24.94 5.12 6.15
C ASP A 150 25.38 5.53 4.74
N PRO A 151 24.62 5.14 3.70
CA PRO A 151 24.99 5.45 2.32
C PRO A 151 24.92 6.95 1.99
N ALA A 152 24.21 7.77 2.76
CA ALA A 152 24.11 9.21 2.50
C ALA A 152 25.28 10.02 3.07
N LYS A 153 25.99 9.48 4.07
CA LYS A 153 26.98 10.22 4.87
C LYS A 153 28.13 10.80 4.05
N SER A 154 28.55 10.13 2.97
CA SER A 154 29.66 10.55 2.11
C SER A 154 29.21 11.36 0.89
N VAL A 155 27.92 11.65 0.73
CA VAL A 155 27.40 12.41 -0.42
C VAL A 155 27.41 13.89 -0.06
N PHE A 156 28.10 14.72 -0.84
CA PHE A 156 28.28 16.14 -0.55
C PHE A 156 27.22 17.03 -1.20
N GLU A 157 26.73 16.65 -2.38
CA GLU A 157 25.66 17.37 -3.06
C GLU A 157 24.35 17.26 -2.25
N PRO A 158 23.75 18.39 -1.80
CA PRO A 158 22.64 18.36 -0.85
C PRO A 158 21.40 17.60 -1.37
N VAL A 159 21.05 17.76 -2.63
CA VAL A 159 19.88 17.11 -3.23
C VAL A 159 20.11 15.62 -3.43
N GLU A 160 21.32 15.21 -3.84
CA GLU A 160 21.68 13.79 -3.94
C GLU A 160 21.71 13.11 -2.58
N ARG A 161 22.23 13.80 -1.55
CA ARG A 161 22.20 13.31 -0.17
C ARG A 161 20.75 13.10 0.27
N LEU A 162 19.90 14.11 0.10
CA LEU A 162 18.47 14.03 0.45
C LEU A 162 17.77 12.90 -0.30
N ALA A 163 18.08 12.71 -1.59
CA ALA A 163 17.55 11.63 -2.42
C ALA A 163 17.83 10.26 -1.80
N ILE A 164 19.05 10.00 -1.35
CA ILE A 164 19.41 8.74 -0.69
C ILE A 164 18.77 8.65 0.70
N GLU A 165 18.87 9.70 1.52
CA GLU A 165 18.30 9.75 2.89
C GLU A 165 16.80 9.49 2.93
N THR A 166 16.08 9.91 1.90
CA THR A 166 14.62 9.80 1.82
C THR A 166 14.16 8.77 0.79
N SER A 167 15.07 8.19 0.02
CA SER A 167 14.75 7.23 -1.05
C SER A 167 13.73 7.81 -2.05
N HIS A 168 14.11 8.94 -2.65
CA HIS A 168 13.38 9.63 -3.72
C HIS A 168 14.31 9.89 -4.92
N PRO A 169 13.78 9.91 -6.15
CA PRO A 169 14.60 10.31 -7.29
C PRO A 169 14.91 11.81 -7.23
N VAL A 170 16.13 12.17 -7.66
CA VAL A 170 16.65 13.55 -7.64
C VAL A 170 15.69 14.54 -8.31
N TRP A 171 15.23 14.24 -9.52
CA TRP A 171 14.34 15.13 -10.28
C TRP A 171 13.03 15.47 -9.53
N LEU A 172 12.51 14.55 -8.72
CA LEU A 172 11.27 14.78 -7.96
C LEU A 172 11.52 15.72 -6.78
N LEU A 173 12.69 15.57 -6.14
CA LEU A 173 13.12 16.48 -5.09
C LEU A 173 13.40 17.87 -5.66
N GLU A 174 14.11 17.98 -6.78
CA GLU A 174 14.35 19.25 -7.47
C GLU A 174 13.03 19.96 -7.77
N ARG A 175 12.06 19.26 -8.36
CA ARG A 175 10.73 19.80 -8.62
C ARG A 175 10.02 20.31 -7.35
N TRP A 176 10.14 19.61 -6.23
CA TRP A 176 9.55 20.07 -4.97
C TRP A 176 10.31 21.23 -4.35
N ILE A 177 11.64 21.25 -4.46
CA ILE A 177 12.49 22.34 -3.99
C ILE A 177 12.17 23.62 -4.75
N ASP A 178 12.01 23.53 -6.08
CA ASP A 178 11.64 24.66 -6.93
C ASP A 178 10.24 25.21 -6.56
N ALA A 179 9.31 24.33 -6.18
CA ALA A 179 7.93 24.72 -5.87
C ALA A 179 7.73 25.21 -4.43
N PHE A 180 8.44 24.63 -3.45
CA PHE A 180 8.14 24.80 -2.03
C PHE A 180 9.35 25.21 -1.18
N GLY A 181 10.57 25.15 -1.71
CA GLY A 181 11.80 25.31 -0.93
C GLY A 181 12.32 23.99 -0.35
N ILE A 182 13.59 24.00 0.09
CA ILE A 182 14.31 22.80 0.53
C ILE A 182 13.73 22.19 1.82
N GLU A 183 13.28 23.01 2.77
CA GLU A 183 12.77 22.54 4.05
C GLU A 183 11.43 21.80 3.88
N GLU A 184 10.49 22.41 3.15
CA GLU A 184 9.19 21.83 2.82
C GLU A 184 9.34 20.58 1.93
N ALA A 185 10.22 20.61 0.93
CA ALA A 185 10.51 19.44 0.09
C ALA A 185 11.09 18.29 0.92
N SER A 186 11.99 18.58 1.85
CA SER A 186 12.56 17.59 2.77
C SER A 186 11.50 17.03 3.72
N ALA A 187 10.62 17.87 4.26
CA ALA A 187 9.51 17.44 5.11
C ALA A 187 8.53 16.54 4.34
N LEU A 188 8.20 16.88 3.10
CA LEU A 188 7.35 16.08 2.23
C LEU A 188 7.99 14.72 1.91
N ALA A 189 9.28 14.69 1.59
CA ALA A 189 10.02 13.46 1.35
C ALA A 189 10.02 12.53 2.58
N ARG A 190 10.27 13.08 3.78
CA ARG A 190 10.20 12.31 5.04
C ARG A 190 8.77 11.82 5.34
N ALA A 191 7.76 12.65 5.13
CA ALA A 191 6.36 12.28 5.33
C ALA A 191 5.92 11.12 4.42
N ASN A 192 6.44 11.09 3.19
CA ASN A 192 6.21 9.98 2.25
C ASN A 192 6.79 8.64 2.74
N ASN A 193 7.75 8.65 3.66
CA ASN A 193 8.33 7.44 4.25
C ASN A 193 7.70 7.03 5.59
N ALA A 194 6.88 7.89 6.20
CA ALA A 194 6.16 7.51 7.41
C ALA A 194 5.01 6.54 7.08
N ALA A 195 4.63 5.69 8.04
CA ALA A 195 3.46 4.80 7.88
C ALA A 195 2.19 5.64 7.63
N PRO A 196 1.40 5.39 6.56
CA PRO A 196 0.25 6.23 6.24
C PRO A 196 -0.81 6.19 7.34
N PRO A 197 -1.34 7.34 7.78
CA PRO A 197 -2.43 7.35 8.75
C PRO A 197 -3.64 6.64 8.16
N ILE A 198 -4.36 5.92 9.01
CA ILE A 198 -5.62 5.30 8.61
C ILE A 198 -6.72 6.31 8.90
N ALA A 199 -7.21 6.93 7.82
CA ALA A 199 -8.32 7.86 7.87
C ALA A 199 -9.62 7.15 7.45
N PHE A 200 -10.73 7.56 8.07
CA PHE A 200 -12.05 7.03 7.78
C PHE A 200 -13.13 8.11 7.93
N ARG A 201 -14.30 7.82 7.35
CA ARG A 201 -15.55 8.53 7.60
C ARG A 201 -16.60 7.56 8.15
N VAL A 202 -17.51 8.08 8.96
CA VAL A 202 -18.70 7.34 9.38
C VAL A 202 -19.79 7.50 8.32
N ILE A 203 -20.49 6.41 8.02
CA ILE A 203 -21.62 6.38 7.08
C ILE A 203 -22.91 6.67 7.88
N THR A 204 -23.28 7.95 7.95
CA THR A 204 -24.28 8.47 8.90
C THR A 204 -25.73 8.11 8.60
N ASN A 205 -26.03 7.65 7.38
CA ASN A 205 -27.38 7.20 7.00
C ASN A 205 -27.76 5.83 7.63
N ARG A 206 -26.87 5.19 8.40
CA ARG A 206 -27.10 3.87 9.02
C ARG A 206 -26.93 3.82 10.52
N VAL A 207 -26.03 4.63 11.08
CA VAL A 207 -25.60 4.54 12.47
C VAL A 207 -25.27 5.91 13.05
N SER A 208 -25.40 6.03 14.37
CA SER A 208 -24.95 7.24 15.07
C SER A 208 -23.43 7.35 15.01
N LYS A 209 -22.94 8.50 14.55
CA LYS A 209 -21.50 8.83 14.60
C LYS A 209 -20.93 8.70 16.00
N LYS A 210 -21.68 9.13 17.01
CA LYS A 210 -21.24 9.11 18.41
C LYS A 210 -20.98 7.67 18.88
N GLU A 211 -21.92 6.75 18.61
CA GLU A 211 -21.82 5.34 18.99
C GLU A 211 -20.60 4.67 18.38
N ILE A 212 -20.35 4.89 17.08
CA ILE A 212 -19.19 4.30 16.38
C ILE A 212 -17.86 4.79 16.97
N LEU A 213 -17.76 6.08 17.28
CA LEU A 213 -16.54 6.64 17.87
C LEU A 213 -16.33 6.15 19.31
N GLU A 214 -17.41 5.93 20.08
CA GLU A 214 -17.34 5.35 21.42
C GLU A 214 -16.93 3.88 21.37
N GLU A 215 -17.49 3.08 20.45
CA GLU A 215 -17.14 1.67 20.24
C GLU A 215 -15.67 1.50 19.87
N LEU A 216 -15.17 2.33 18.93
CA LEU A 216 -13.76 2.33 18.53
C LEU A 216 -12.82 2.69 19.68
N ARG A 217 -13.17 3.68 20.52
CA ARG A 217 -12.38 4.03 21.72
C ARG A 217 -12.39 2.90 22.74
N ALA A 218 -13.55 2.29 22.99
CA ALA A 218 -13.68 1.15 23.91
C ALA A 218 -12.83 -0.05 23.47
N ALA A 219 -12.66 -0.24 22.15
CA ALA A 219 -11.77 -1.25 21.58
C ALA A 219 -10.28 -0.84 21.57
N GLY A 220 -9.89 0.23 22.26
CA GLY A 220 -8.51 0.72 22.35
C GLY A 220 -8.05 1.57 21.17
N GLY A 221 -8.97 2.09 20.36
CA GLY A 221 -8.68 3.00 19.25
C GLY A 221 -8.38 4.42 19.72
N VAL A 222 -7.24 4.96 19.31
CA VAL A 222 -6.90 6.37 19.50
C VAL A 222 -7.43 7.15 18.30
N LEU A 223 -8.45 7.97 18.54
CA LEU A 223 -9.15 8.72 17.49
C LEU A 223 -8.73 10.19 17.49
N VAL A 224 -8.35 10.70 16.33
CA VAL A 224 -7.99 12.10 16.11
C VAL A 224 -8.94 12.67 15.05
N SER A 225 -9.65 13.75 15.38
CA SER A 225 -10.48 14.45 14.40
C SER A 225 -9.59 15.06 13.32
N SER A 226 -10.03 15.02 12.08
CA SER A 226 -9.34 15.69 10.99
C SER A 226 -9.44 17.21 11.10
N GLU A 227 -8.35 17.90 10.79
CA GLU A 227 -8.33 19.34 10.54
C GLU A 227 -8.56 19.68 9.06
N VAL A 228 -8.51 18.67 8.18
CA VAL A 228 -8.60 18.84 6.72
C VAL A 228 -10.03 18.70 6.23
N ALA A 229 -10.78 17.71 6.74
CA ALA A 229 -12.13 17.42 6.26
C ALA A 229 -13.13 17.28 7.42
N PRO A 230 -14.30 17.95 7.36
CA PRO A 230 -15.32 17.79 8.39
C PRO A 230 -15.82 16.34 8.48
N ASN A 231 -16.00 15.86 9.70
CA ASN A 231 -16.43 14.49 10.02
C ASN A 231 -15.46 13.37 9.57
N ALA A 232 -14.24 13.72 9.17
CA ALA A 232 -13.16 12.78 8.94
C ALA A 232 -12.40 12.50 10.25
N TRP A 233 -11.92 11.27 10.40
CA TRP A 233 -11.17 10.83 11.58
C TRP A 233 -9.96 10.01 11.18
N ARG A 234 -8.87 10.17 11.93
CA ARG A 234 -7.74 9.24 11.94
C ARG A 234 -7.86 8.29 13.13
N ILE A 235 -7.40 7.06 12.93
CA ILE A 235 -7.37 6.03 13.98
C ILE A 235 -6.03 5.31 14.02
N GLU A 236 -5.56 5.08 15.24
CA GLU A 236 -4.53 4.09 15.56
C GLU A 236 -5.13 3.03 16.50
N GLY A 237 -4.79 1.75 16.29
CA GLY A 237 -5.37 0.64 17.05
C GLY A 237 -6.73 0.17 16.54
N ALA A 238 -7.44 -0.64 17.35
CA ALA A 238 -8.77 -1.20 17.06
C ALA A 238 -8.93 -1.90 15.69
N GLY A 239 -7.85 -2.44 15.10
CA GLY A 239 -7.86 -2.92 13.71
C GLY A 239 -8.87 -4.05 13.40
N ALA A 240 -9.18 -4.92 14.37
CA ALA A 240 -10.17 -5.97 14.18
C ALA A 240 -11.60 -5.39 14.04
N LEU A 241 -11.97 -4.49 14.96
CA LEU A 241 -13.25 -3.79 14.92
C LEU A 241 -13.36 -2.89 13.68
N GLN A 242 -12.28 -2.17 13.33
CA GLN A 242 -12.24 -1.37 12.10
C GLN A 242 -12.61 -2.20 10.87
N ARG A 243 -11.97 -3.37 10.68
CA ARG A 243 -12.28 -4.27 9.55
C ARG A 243 -13.72 -4.78 9.58
N GLN A 244 -14.28 -5.00 10.77
CA GLN A 244 -15.69 -5.36 10.91
C GLN A 244 -16.60 -4.22 10.46
N LEU A 245 -16.41 -3.01 10.98
CA LEU A 245 -17.23 -1.84 10.65
C LEU A 245 -17.16 -1.46 9.16
N VAL A 246 -16.02 -1.68 8.51
CA VAL A 246 -15.87 -1.54 7.05
C VAL A 246 -16.74 -2.56 6.31
N ARG A 247 -16.68 -3.84 6.71
CA ARG A 247 -17.48 -4.91 6.09
C ARG A 247 -18.98 -4.69 6.25
N GLU A 248 -19.40 -4.15 7.39
CA GLU A 248 -20.79 -3.80 7.68
C GLU A 248 -21.26 -2.51 6.98
N GLY A 249 -20.35 -1.78 6.32
CA GLY A 249 -20.69 -0.50 5.68
C GLY A 249 -21.09 0.58 6.69
N LYS A 250 -20.50 0.58 7.88
CA LYS A 250 -20.70 1.60 8.93
C LYS A 250 -19.62 2.68 8.90
N ILE A 251 -18.41 2.32 8.47
CA ILE A 251 -17.34 3.25 8.17
C ILE A 251 -16.76 2.97 6.78
N TYR A 252 -16.13 3.98 6.19
CA TYR A 252 -15.40 3.84 4.94
C TYR A 252 -13.98 4.39 5.12
N LEU A 253 -12.96 3.59 4.77
CA LEU A 253 -11.57 4.04 4.81
C LEU A 253 -11.29 4.93 3.60
N GLN A 254 -11.00 6.20 3.87
CA GLN A 254 -10.71 7.19 2.84
C GLN A 254 -9.77 8.25 3.41
N ASP A 255 -8.81 8.67 2.59
CA ASP A 255 -7.90 9.76 2.93
C ASP A 255 -8.65 11.07 3.20
N GLU A 256 -8.15 11.87 4.14
CA GLU A 256 -8.80 13.11 4.61
C GLU A 256 -9.00 14.11 3.47
N ALA A 257 -7.99 14.30 2.60
CA ALA A 257 -8.11 15.21 1.46
C ALA A 257 -9.17 14.73 0.46
N SER A 258 -9.30 13.41 0.26
CA SER A 258 -10.36 12.85 -0.59
C SER A 258 -11.75 12.98 0.03
N GLN A 259 -11.85 13.02 1.36
CA GLN A 259 -13.11 13.29 2.05
C GLN A 259 -13.58 14.73 1.84
N LEU A 260 -12.66 15.70 1.83
CA LEU A 260 -12.97 17.13 1.65
C LEU A 260 -13.71 17.40 0.33
N VAL A 261 -13.42 16.66 -0.74
CA VAL A 261 -14.02 16.85 -2.07
C VAL A 261 -15.55 16.81 -2.05
N ALA A 262 -16.15 15.92 -1.25
CA ALA A 262 -17.61 15.82 -1.16
C ALA A 262 -18.25 17.00 -0.42
N HIS A 263 -17.48 17.70 0.44
CA HIS A 263 -17.92 18.94 1.06
C HIS A 263 -17.80 20.11 0.10
N VAL A 264 -16.76 20.14 -0.73
CA VAL A 264 -16.56 21.20 -1.74
C VAL A 264 -17.60 21.11 -2.86
N LEU A 265 -17.98 19.90 -3.29
CA LEU A 265 -19.03 19.70 -4.30
C LEU A 265 -20.40 20.21 -3.82
N ASP A 266 -20.64 20.11 -2.51
CA ASP A 266 -21.84 20.60 -1.81
C ASP A 266 -23.15 20.29 -2.54
N ALA A 267 -23.35 19.01 -2.87
CA ALA A 267 -24.55 18.55 -3.57
C ALA A 267 -25.78 18.60 -2.63
N GLN A 268 -26.87 19.15 -3.14
CA GLN A 268 -28.10 19.42 -2.38
C GLN A 268 -29.18 18.37 -2.65
N ALA A 269 -30.17 18.27 -1.75
CA ALA A 269 -31.30 17.37 -1.93
C ALA A 269 -32.04 17.65 -3.26
N GLY A 270 -32.43 16.59 -3.96
CA GLY A 270 -33.08 16.65 -5.27
C GLY A 270 -32.14 16.85 -6.46
N GLU A 271 -30.87 17.23 -6.26
CA GLU A 271 -29.92 17.43 -7.36
C GLU A 271 -29.51 16.11 -8.03
N ARG A 272 -29.12 16.22 -9.30
CA ARG A 272 -28.50 15.16 -10.10
C ARG A 272 -27.00 15.39 -10.15
N VAL A 273 -26.22 14.39 -9.78
CA VAL A 273 -24.75 14.48 -9.73
C VAL A 273 -24.12 13.51 -10.72
N LEU A 274 -23.10 13.96 -11.45
CA LEU A 274 -22.22 13.11 -12.25
C LEU A 274 -20.82 13.07 -11.64
N ASP A 275 -20.28 11.88 -11.40
CA ASP A 275 -18.87 11.65 -11.12
C ASP A 275 -18.24 10.98 -12.34
N VAL A 276 -17.43 11.73 -13.09
CA VAL A 276 -16.97 11.32 -14.43
C VAL A 276 -15.94 10.19 -14.38
N CYS A 277 -15.12 10.14 -13.32
CA CYS A 277 -14.03 9.18 -13.14
C CYS A 277 -14.12 8.57 -11.74
N ALA A 278 -15.24 7.91 -11.48
CA ALA A 278 -15.70 7.57 -10.15
C ALA A 278 -14.85 6.50 -9.45
N ALA A 279 -14.32 5.51 -10.17
CA ALA A 279 -13.78 4.33 -9.51
C ALA A 279 -12.47 4.62 -8.75
N PRO A 280 -12.28 4.08 -7.52
CA PRO A 280 -13.03 2.98 -6.89
C PRO A 280 -14.31 3.40 -6.12
N GLY A 281 -14.79 4.63 -6.29
CA GLY A 281 -16.11 5.08 -5.82
C GLY A 281 -16.09 5.78 -4.47
N SER A 282 -14.89 6.06 -3.92
CA SER A 282 -14.78 6.65 -2.58
C SER A 282 -15.43 8.03 -2.50
N LYS A 283 -15.27 8.88 -3.53
CA LYS A 283 -15.86 10.22 -3.60
C LYS A 283 -17.34 10.14 -3.95
N THR A 284 -17.71 9.36 -4.96
CA THR A 284 -19.10 9.09 -5.37
C THR A 284 -19.98 8.66 -4.20
N THR A 285 -19.53 7.64 -3.47
CA THR A 285 -20.27 7.14 -2.29
C THR A 285 -20.26 8.13 -1.14
N HIS A 286 -19.25 9.01 -1.04
CA HIS A 286 -19.23 10.06 -0.03
C HIS A 286 -20.34 11.08 -0.29
N VAL A 287 -20.41 11.57 -1.53
CA VAL A 287 -21.43 12.53 -1.96
C VAL A 287 -22.82 11.97 -1.69
N ALA A 288 -23.08 10.74 -2.14
CA ALA A 288 -24.37 10.08 -1.91
C ALA A 288 -24.68 9.83 -0.43
N SER A 289 -23.69 9.48 0.39
CA SER A 289 -23.90 9.27 1.83
C SER A 289 -24.17 10.58 2.60
N ARG A 290 -23.64 11.70 2.11
CA ARG A 290 -23.86 13.04 2.69
C ARG A 290 -25.19 13.64 2.27
N THR A 291 -25.68 13.28 1.09
CA THR A 291 -26.93 13.78 0.52
C THR A 291 -27.82 12.58 0.14
N PRO A 292 -28.46 11.91 1.11
CA PRO A 292 -29.27 10.72 0.85
C PRO A 292 -30.43 10.96 -0.12
N ASP A 293 -30.91 12.21 -0.19
CA ASP A 293 -32.06 12.64 -0.98
C ASP A 293 -31.68 13.19 -2.37
N LEU A 294 -30.51 12.83 -2.90
CA LEU A 294 -30.20 13.10 -4.32
C LEU A 294 -31.24 12.45 -5.22
N SER A 295 -31.60 13.10 -6.33
CA SER A 295 -32.49 12.46 -7.31
C SER A 295 -31.75 11.38 -8.12
N LEU A 296 -30.47 11.61 -8.41
CA LEU A 296 -29.61 10.71 -9.17
C LEU A 296 -28.14 10.98 -8.86
N ILE A 297 -27.33 9.94 -8.77
CA ILE A 297 -25.88 10.05 -8.89
C ILE A 297 -25.36 9.03 -9.91
N VAL A 298 -24.65 9.51 -10.93
CA VAL A 298 -24.06 8.67 -11.97
C VAL A 298 -22.56 8.55 -11.75
N ALA A 299 -22.07 7.32 -11.65
CA ALA A 299 -20.65 6.98 -11.58
C ALA A 299 -20.15 6.54 -12.96
N GLY A 300 -19.29 7.36 -13.57
CA GLY A 300 -18.60 7.09 -14.83
C GLY A 300 -17.22 6.44 -14.61
N ASP A 301 -16.84 5.50 -15.47
CA ASP A 301 -15.44 5.05 -15.61
C ASP A 301 -15.25 4.38 -16.98
N LEU A 302 -14.01 4.35 -17.47
CA LEU A 302 -13.68 3.65 -18.72
C LEU A 302 -13.88 2.13 -18.60
N HIS A 303 -13.70 1.56 -17.40
CA HIS A 303 -13.65 0.13 -17.22
C HIS A 303 -14.81 -0.40 -16.36
N GLU A 304 -15.62 -1.28 -16.94
CA GLU A 304 -16.75 -1.93 -16.26
C GLU A 304 -16.34 -2.62 -14.94
N HIS A 305 -15.23 -3.34 -14.94
CA HIS A 305 -14.77 -4.05 -13.74
C HIS A 305 -14.46 -3.11 -12.57
N ARG A 306 -14.07 -1.86 -12.84
CA ARG A 306 -13.83 -0.84 -11.81
C ARG A 306 -15.14 -0.26 -11.28
N LEU A 307 -16.15 -0.10 -12.15
CA LEU A 307 -17.49 0.33 -11.74
C LEU A 307 -18.19 -0.70 -10.87
N ARG A 308 -17.94 -2.01 -11.06
CA ARG A 308 -18.47 -3.03 -10.13
C ARG A 308 -18.07 -2.75 -8.68
N THR A 309 -16.83 -2.33 -8.43
CA THR A 309 -16.38 -1.94 -7.08
C THR A 309 -17.14 -0.73 -6.54
N VAL A 310 -17.50 0.23 -7.40
CA VAL A 310 -18.31 1.40 -7.02
C VAL A 310 -19.72 0.97 -6.63
N MET A 311 -20.34 0.12 -7.45
CA MET A 311 -21.70 -0.39 -7.20
C MET A 311 -21.76 -1.22 -5.92
N GLU A 312 -20.82 -2.14 -5.71
CA GLU A 312 -20.72 -2.92 -4.47
C GLU A 312 -20.53 -2.01 -3.24
N ALA A 313 -19.73 -0.95 -3.36
CA ALA A 313 -19.56 0.02 -2.29
C ALA A 313 -20.85 0.82 -2.02
N GLY A 314 -21.61 1.13 -3.06
CA GLY A 314 -22.93 1.77 -2.99
C GLY A 314 -23.96 0.88 -2.29
N GLU A 315 -24.07 -0.38 -2.70
CA GLU A 315 -24.95 -1.39 -2.10
C GLU A 315 -24.63 -1.60 -0.62
N ARG A 316 -23.35 -1.78 -0.27
CA ARG A 316 -22.91 -1.87 1.13
C ARG A 316 -23.27 -0.64 1.95
N GLN A 317 -23.40 0.53 1.33
CA GLN A 317 -23.76 1.80 1.99
C GLN A 317 -25.27 2.13 1.88
N ALA A 318 -26.08 1.23 1.30
CA ALA A 318 -27.50 1.44 0.99
C ALA A 318 -27.78 2.71 0.16
N ILE A 319 -26.90 3.04 -0.79
CA ILE A 319 -27.14 4.14 -1.72
C ILE A 319 -28.07 3.64 -2.83
N LYS A 320 -29.28 4.20 -2.90
CA LYS A 320 -30.33 3.77 -3.85
C LYS A 320 -30.31 4.51 -5.19
N THR A 321 -29.74 5.71 -5.21
CA THR A 321 -29.78 6.64 -6.35
C THR A 321 -28.57 6.50 -7.27
N LEU A 322 -27.68 5.55 -6.99
CA LEU A 322 -26.44 5.33 -7.72
C LEU A 322 -26.69 4.52 -9.00
N GLN A 323 -26.21 5.05 -10.12
CA GLN A 323 -26.18 4.41 -11.42
C GLN A 323 -24.74 4.37 -11.95
N ALA A 324 -24.40 3.33 -12.71
CA ALA A 324 -23.09 3.19 -13.35
C ALA A 324 -23.17 3.53 -14.84
N MET A 325 -22.10 4.11 -15.37
CA MET A 325 -21.95 4.42 -16.80
C MET A 325 -20.54 4.06 -17.27
N VAL A 326 -20.40 3.03 -18.10
CA VAL A 326 -19.13 2.71 -18.75
C VAL A 326 -18.91 3.70 -19.89
N HIS A 327 -17.90 4.56 -19.79
CA HIS A 327 -17.66 5.59 -20.79
C HIS A 327 -16.21 6.08 -20.81
N ASN A 328 -15.68 6.34 -22.01
CA ASN A 328 -14.42 7.09 -22.16
C ASN A 328 -14.71 8.59 -22.09
N ALA A 329 -14.33 9.23 -20.99
CA ALA A 329 -14.54 10.67 -20.77
C ALA A 329 -13.76 11.61 -21.70
N GLU A 330 -12.88 11.08 -22.55
CA GLU A 330 -12.28 11.85 -23.66
C GLU A 330 -13.26 12.10 -24.81
N ASN A 331 -14.33 11.28 -24.89
CA ASN A 331 -15.41 11.47 -25.84
C ASN A 331 -16.49 12.41 -25.26
N ALA A 332 -17.35 12.92 -26.13
CA ALA A 332 -18.53 13.64 -25.69
C ALA A 332 -19.41 12.75 -24.80
N LEU A 333 -19.75 13.27 -23.62
CA LEU A 333 -20.64 12.58 -22.68
C LEU A 333 -22.01 12.32 -23.32
N PRO A 334 -22.66 11.17 -23.04
CA PRO A 334 -23.91 10.78 -23.67
C PRO A 334 -25.13 11.47 -23.03
N PHE A 335 -25.00 12.75 -22.69
CA PHE A 335 -26.01 13.56 -22.02
C PHE A 335 -26.21 14.87 -22.78
N THR A 336 -27.44 15.37 -22.78
CA THR A 336 -27.71 16.73 -23.28
C THR A 336 -27.16 17.78 -22.30
N GLU A 337 -27.04 19.01 -22.76
CA GLU A 337 -26.64 20.12 -21.89
C GLU A 337 -27.56 20.23 -20.67
N ASN A 338 -27.00 20.70 -19.54
CA ASN A 338 -27.73 20.90 -18.27
C ASN A 338 -28.44 19.64 -17.71
N SER A 339 -27.90 18.44 -17.99
CA SER A 339 -28.41 17.17 -17.44
C SER A 339 -28.05 16.92 -15.97
N PHE A 340 -27.08 17.66 -15.42
CA PHE A 340 -26.63 17.51 -14.03
C PHE A 340 -26.45 18.86 -13.37
N ASP A 341 -26.74 18.93 -12.08
CA ASP A 341 -26.63 20.13 -11.25
C ASP A 341 -25.22 20.26 -10.66
N ARG A 342 -24.52 19.14 -10.50
CA ARG A 342 -23.11 19.08 -10.07
C ARG A 342 -22.35 18.02 -10.87
N VAL A 343 -21.10 18.33 -11.20
CA VAL A 343 -20.18 17.41 -11.86
C VAL A 343 -18.88 17.34 -11.09
N LEU A 344 -18.44 16.13 -10.74
CA LEU A 344 -17.16 15.83 -10.15
C LEU A 344 -16.24 15.22 -11.22
N VAL A 345 -15.03 15.76 -11.35
CA VAL A 345 -13.99 15.23 -12.23
C VAL A 345 -12.73 14.94 -11.42
N ASP A 346 -12.62 13.69 -10.97
CA ASP A 346 -11.40 13.16 -10.34
C ASP A 346 -10.50 12.52 -11.42
N ALA A 347 -9.90 13.37 -12.26
CA ALA A 347 -9.16 12.92 -13.43
C ALA A 347 -7.98 12.00 -13.06
N PRO A 348 -7.65 10.99 -13.90
CA PRO A 348 -6.42 10.22 -13.76
C PRO A 348 -5.20 11.15 -13.68
N CYS A 349 -4.38 10.97 -12.64
CA CYS A 349 -3.19 11.79 -12.40
C CYS A 349 -1.95 10.91 -12.21
N THR A 350 -0.78 11.54 -12.14
CA THR A 350 0.51 10.87 -11.91
C THR A 350 0.59 10.12 -10.58
N GLY A 351 -0.33 10.39 -9.65
CA GLY A 351 -0.40 9.70 -8.36
C GLY A 351 0.68 10.15 -7.36
N THR A 352 1.44 11.22 -7.63
CA THR A 352 2.50 11.76 -6.75
C THR A 352 1.99 12.21 -5.39
N GLY A 353 0.70 12.51 -5.24
CA GLY A 353 0.07 12.75 -3.94
C GLY A 353 -0.09 11.48 -3.08
N THR A 354 0.15 10.30 -3.66
CA THR A 354 -0.11 9.00 -3.00
C THR A 354 1.15 8.20 -2.67
N LEU A 355 2.34 8.79 -2.83
CA LEU A 355 3.64 8.11 -2.67
C LEU A 355 3.86 7.45 -1.30
N ARG A 356 3.14 7.90 -0.26
CA ARG A 356 3.17 7.27 1.06
C ARG A 356 2.49 5.90 1.09
N ARG A 357 1.44 5.73 0.28
CA ARG A 357 0.64 4.49 0.14
C ARG A 357 1.13 3.62 -1.03
N ASN A 358 1.59 4.26 -2.10
CA ASN A 358 2.09 3.60 -3.32
C ASN A 358 3.55 4.04 -3.60
N PRO A 359 4.52 3.60 -2.79
CA PRO A 359 5.92 4.03 -2.89
C PRO A 359 6.57 3.69 -4.25
N GLU A 360 6.09 2.65 -4.93
CA GLU A 360 6.58 2.25 -6.25
C GLU A 360 6.37 3.32 -7.34
N ILE A 361 5.39 4.22 -7.15
CA ILE A 361 5.10 5.27 -8.14
C ILE A 361 6.33 6.13 -8.37
N ARG A 362 7.13 6.44 -7.33
CA ARG A 362 8.34 7.28 -7.41
C ARG A 362 9.29 6.89 -8.54
N TRP A 363 9.34 5.61 -8.88
CA TRP A 363 10.28 5.04 -9.85
C TRP A 363 9.66 4.77 -11.23
N ARG A 364 8.36 4.99 -11.39
CA ARG A 364 7.62 4.78 -12.65
C ARG A 364 7.36 6.07 -13.40
N ILE A 365 7.26 7.17 -12.68
CA ILE A 365 7.11 8.49 -13.27
C ILE A 365 8.49 9.01 -13.68
N SER A 366 8.56 9.52 -14.90
CA SER A 366 9.70 10.26 -15.44
C SER A 366 9.24 11.66 -15.77
N ASN A 367 10.20 12.60 -15.80
CA ASN A 367 9.94 14.00 -16.10
C ASN A 367 9.73 14.23 -17.60
#